data_AF-A0ABD3LJH1-F1
#
_entry.id   AF-A0ABD3LJH1-F1
#
_cell.length_a   1.000
_cell.length_b   1.000
_cell.length_c   1.000
_cell.angle_alpha   90.00
_cell.angle_beta   90.00
_cell.angle_gamma   90.00
#
_symmetry.space_group_name_H-M   'P 1'
#
loop_
_entity.id
_entity.type
_entity.pdbx_description
1 polymer ?
#
loop_
_entity_poly.entity_id
_entity_poly.type
_entity_poly.pdbx_seq_one_letter_code
_entity_poly.pdbx_strand_id
1 'polypeptide(L)'
;MDPSNQTAPIAPPPRAPSRSLLSLLLLSLSLLLSLSLLLSPPSPPSPSPSPPPPPPPSPPLLLLSLSLSQAQAPSPSPSPSPQPQRPPPDQGFGFLSVLFSVAAVAHFILIPSASSIKSSLSILHQVPEGHVGVYWRGGALLNTIADPGFHLKMPFVTRYEPVQVTFQTHQVRDIPCGTNGGVMINFEKIEVVNRLRKDYVYETLLNYGVQYDRMWIYDNIHHEINKFCSSHSLQQVYIDMFDQIDEKMKDALQRDCTRYAPGIEIISVHVTKPTIPDSIRRTFEQLEEERIKVLIDIEKQKVAHKEVDTMKKMAVSESEKIASVSEILMGQEEMEKDRARRHLADAEREPIMYPTHEKSLADADFYLLLKEAEANKLKLTPQFLELKFIDAIAGNTKIFFGDTRKALQYRYLFQEQLSHLIYSISKHQIQGEVYIW
;
A
#
# COMPACT_ATOMS: atom_id res chain seq x y z
N MET A 1 49.73 -2.75 -9.85
CA MET A 1 50.11 -1.60 -9.02
C MET A 1 49.00 -1.41 -8.00
N ASP A 2 49.14 -2.11 -6.87
CA ASP A 2 48.26 -2.05 -5.71
C ASP A 2 48.57 -0.79 -4.88
N PRO A 3 47.55 -0.08 -4.36
CA PRO A 3 47.74 0.85 -3.26
C PRO A 3 47.48 0.15 -1.92
N SER A 4 48.56 -0.37 -1.36
CA SER A 4 48.97 -0.32 0.05
C SER A 4 47.93 0.02 1.14
N ASN A 5 47.36 -1.06 1.69
CA ASN A 5 47.25 -1.41 3.11
C ASN A 5 47.82 -0.38 4.14
N GLN A 6 46.96 0.37 4.83
CA GLN A 6 47.32 1.15 6.03
C GLN A 6 47.05 0.32 7.29
N THR A 7 48.12 -0.08 7.96
CA THR A 7 48.11 -0.82 9.23
C THR A 7 48.09 0.19 10.40
N ALA A 8 47.05 0.13 11.24
CA ALA A 8 46.93 0.94 12.45
C ALA A 8 47.89 0.44 13.56
N PRO A 9 48.41 1.31 14.44
CA PRO A 9 49.31 0.91 15.51
C PRO A 9 48.56 0.20 16.65
N ILE A 10 49.08 -0.97 17.03
CA ILE A 10 48.61 -1.84 18.11
C ILE A 10 48.90 -1.17 19.47
N ALA A 11 47.86 -0.98 20.28
CA ALA A 11 47.96 -0.49 21.65
C ALA A 11 48.62 -1.53 22.59
N PRO A 12 49.43 -1.12 23.59
CA PRO A 12 50.04 -2.05 24.54
C PRO A 12 48.99 -2.64 25.52
N PRO A 13 49.18 -3.88 25.99
CA PRO A 13 48.23 -4.56 26.87
C PRO A 13 48.16 -3.89 28.26
N PRO A 14 47.00 -3.91 28.93
CA PRO A 14 46.83 -3.31 30.25
C PRO A 14 47.67 -4.04 31.30
N ARG A 15 48.38 -3.26 32.13
CA ARG A 15 49.15 -3.75 33.29
C ARG A 15 48.26 -4.57 34.22
N ALA A 16 48.68 -5.81 34.50
CA ALA A 16 48.07 -6.65 35.51
C ALA A 16 48.09 -5.98 36.90
N PRO A 17 46.99 -6.01 37.67
CA PRO A 17 46.96 -5.45 39.02
C PRO A 17 47.90 -6.24 39.93
N SER A 18 48.64 -5.52 40.78
CA SER A 18 49.56 -6.08 41.77
C SER A 18 48.89 -7.18 42.60
N ARG A 19 49.58 -8.32 42.82
CA ARG A 19 49.08 -9.50 43.55
C ARG A 19 48.44 -9.20 44.92
N SER A 20 48.79 -8.07 45.54
CA SER A 20 48.19 -7.60 46.79
C SER A 20 46.72 -7.15 46.64
N LEU A 21 46.37 -6.46 45.55
CA LEU A 21 44.99 -6.01 45.28
C LEU A 21 44.07 -7.17 44.92
N LEU A 22 44.57 -8.18 44.21
CA LEU A 22 43.79 -9.38 43.88
C LEU A 22 43.51 -10.22 45.15
N SER A 23 44.46 -10.29 46.08
CA SER A 23 44.28 -10.94 47.38
C SER A 23 43.25 -10.22 48.26
N LEU A 24 43.27 -8.89 48.30
CA LEU A 24 42.27 -8.10 49.02
C LEU A 24 40.87 -8.22 48.41
N LEU A 25 40.77 -8.24 47.08
CA LEU A 25 39.50 -8.50 46.38
C LEU A 25 38.97 -9.91 46.69
N LEU A 26 39.81 -10.94 46.66
CA LEU A 26 39.42 -12.32 46.99
C LEU A 26 39.00 -12.47 48.45
N LEU A 27 39.69 -11.82 49.40
CA LEU A 27 39.26 -11.79 50.79
C LEU A 27 37.91 -11.07 50.95
N SER A 28 37.72 -9.93 50.29
CA SER A 28 36.43 -9.21 50.33
C SER A 28 35.28 -10.03 49.74
N LEU A 29 35.54 -10.78 48.67
CA LEU A 29 34.55 -11.64 48.03
C LEU A 29 34.23 -12.87 48.90
N SER A 30 35.22 -13.44 49.59
CA SER A 30 34.99 -14.52 50.56
C SER A 30 34.19 -14.05 51.77
N LEU A 31 34.42 -12.82 52.23
CA LEU A 31 33.69 -12.23 53.35
C LEU A 31 32.25 -11.92 52.94
N LEU A 32 32.04 -11.38 51.74
CA LEU A 32 30.71 -11.16 51.16
C LEU A 32 29.95 -12.48 50.95
N LEU A 33 30.61 -13.52 50.46
CA LEU A 33 29.99 -14.83 50.24
C LEU A 33 29.60 -15.51 51.57
N SER A 34 30.45 -15.39 52.59
CA SER A 34 30.16 -15.89 53.94
C SER A 34 29.02 -15.13 54.62
N LEU A 35 28.88 -13.83 54.35
CA LEU A 35 27.80 -13.00 54.90
C LEU A 35 26.45 -13.27 54.19
N SER A 36 26.47 -13.61 52.90
CA SER A 36 25.27 -14.05 52.17
C SER A 36 24.76 -15.44 52.58
N LEU A 37 25.64 -16.35 53.02
CA LEU A 37 25.20 -17.64 53.60
C LEU A 37 24.57 -17.49 54.99
N LEU A 38 24.94 -16.46 55.77
CA LEU A 38 24.35 -16.19 57.08
C LEU A 38 22.99 -15.46 57.02
N LEU A 39 22.67 -14.80 55.91
CA LEU A 39 21.46 -13.99 55.75
C LEU A 39 20.41 -14.57 54.79
N SER A 40 20.54 -15.83 54.39
CA SER A 40 19.51 -16.50 53.58
C SER A 40 18.38 -17.01 54.49
N PRO A 41 17.12 -16.58 54.29
CA PRO A 41 15.97 -17.12 55.01
C PRO A 41 15.73 -18.58 54.60
N PRO A 42 15.25 -19.46 55.49
CA PRO A 42 14.90 -20.83 55.12
C PRO A 42 13.75 -20.81 54.11
N SER A 43 13.95 -21.50 52.98
CA SER A 43 12.93 -21.73 51.97
C SER A 43 11.71 -22.48 52.56
N PRO A 44 10.47 -22.13 52.16
CA PRO A 44 9.28 -22.85 52.63
C PRO A 44 9.27 -24.29 52.07
N PRO A 45 8.76 -25.27 52.83
CA PRO A 45 8.64 -26.64 52.34
C PRO A 45 7.57 -26.71 51.24
N SER A 46 7.92 -27.31 50.10
CA SER A 46 6.99 -27.74 49.06
C SER A 46 6.02 -28.81 49.59
N PRO A 47 4.74 -28.83 49.18
CA PRO A 47 3.80 -29.85 49.61
C PRO A 47 4.09 -31.19 48.91
N SER A 48 4.45 -32.21 49.67
CA SER A 48 4.46 -33.61 49.22
C SER A 48 3.09 -34.27 49.46
N PRO A 49 2.69 -35.25 48.64
CA PRO A 49 1.31 -35.71 48.53
C PRO A 49 0.82 -36.47 49.76
N SER A 50 -0.47 -36.31 50.06
CA SER A 50 -1.21 -36.98 51.13
C SER A 50 -1.19 -38.51 51.00
N PRO A 51 -0.90 -39.27 52.07
CA PRO A 51 -1.15 -40.72 52.12
C PRO A 51 -2.60 -41.03 52.55
N PRO A 52 -3.14 -42.21 52.18
CA PRO A 52 -4.52 -42.61 52.52
C PRO A 52 -4.68 -42.97 54.01
N PRO A 53 -5.92 -42.96 54.56
CA PRO A 53 -6.16 -43.08 55.99
C PRO A 53 -6.01 -44.52 56.52
N PRO A 54 -5.57 -44.72 57.78
CA PRO A 54 -5.56 -46.04 58.43
C PRO A 54 -6.84 -46.33 59.28
N PRO A 55 -7.13 -47.62 59.56
CA PRO A 55 -8.24 -48.07 60.42
C PRO A 55 -7.94 -47.97 61.95
N PRO A 56 -8.94 -48.17 62.84
CA PRO A 56 -8.94 -47.69 64.24
C PRO A 56 -8.45 -48.78 65.27
N PRO A 57 -8.47 -48.59 66.62
CA PRO A 57 -7.26 -48.64 67.47
C PRO A 57 -7.25 -49.76 68.55
N SER A 58 -6.09 -50.01 69.20
CA SER A 58 -5.99 -50.64 70.54
C SER A 58 -4.57 -50.49 71.16
N PRO A 59 -4.39 -50.60 72.50
CA PRO A 59 -3.56 -49.66 73.26
C PRO A 59 -2.38 -50.38 74.04
N PRO A 60 -1.73 -49.83 75.10
CA PRO A 60 -0.26 -49.88 75.24
C PRO A 60 0.26 -50.70 76.45
N LEU A 61 1.56 -51.03 76.49
CA LEU A 61 2.30 -51.45 77.70
C LEU A 61 3.77 -50.99 77.56
N LEU A 62 4.28 -50.06 78.37
CA LEU A 62 4.69 -50.08 79.79
C LEU A 62 6.08 -50.68 80.07
N LEU A 63 6.95 -49.80 80.61
CA LEU A 63 7.92 -50.04 81.70
C LEU A 63 9.14 -50.95 81.36
N LEU A 64 10.29 -50.91 82.03
CA LEU A 64 10.64 -50.45 83.37
C LEU A 64 12.17 -50.24 83.45
N SER A 65 12.54 -49.34 84.35
CA SER A 65 13.83 -49.10 85.03
C SER A 65 14.73 -50.32 85.36
N LEU A 66 16.04 -50.09 85.58
CA LEU A 66 16.66 -50.02 86.91
C LEU A 66 18.20 -49.93 86.87
N SER A 67 18.67 -49.16 87.85
CA SER A 67 20.02 -48.95 88.40
C SER A 67 20.85 -50.21 88.68
N LEU A 68 22.19 -50.08 88.73
CA LEU A 68 22.96 -50.09 89.98
C LEU A 68 24.45 -49.73 89.76
N SER A 69 24.99 -48.97 90.70
CA SER A 69 26.40 -48.58 90.85
C SER A 69 27.05 -49.43 91.94
N GLN A 70 28.29 -49.89 91.75
CA GLN A 70 29.21 -50.16 92.86
C GLN A 70 30.68 -50.13 92.42
N ALA A 71 31.51 -49.59 93.29
CA ALA A 71 32.92 -49.24 93.10
C ALA A 71 33.86 -50.22 93.81
N GLN A 72 35.11 -50.38 93.33
CA GLN A 72 36.28 -50.65 94.18
C GLN A 72 37.64 -50.41 93.48
N ALA A 73 38.58 -49.76 94.18
CA ALA A 73 40.02 -49.55 93.87
C ALA A 73 40.88 -50.72 94.46
N PRO A 74 42.23 -50.89 94.30
CA PRO A 74 43.32 -49.88 94.39
C PRO A 74 44.58 -50.05 93.46
N SER A 75 45.53 -49.10 93.55
CA SER A 75 46.80 -48.85 92.81
C SER A 75 48.06 -49.55 93.40
N PRO A 76 49.29 -49.56 92.77
CA PRO A 76 50.25 -48.42 92.85
C PRO A 76 51.30 -48.21 91.69
N SER A 77 51.59 -46.92 91.35
CA SER A 77 52.84 -46.13 91.04
C SER A 77 54.13 -46.74 90.37
N PRO A 78 55.12 -45.97 89.80
CA PRO A 78 55.39 -44.52 89.93
C PRO A 78 55.83 -43.71 88.66
N SER A 79 55.79 -42.38 88.83
CA SER A 79 56.17 -41.22 87.99
C SER A 79 57.69 -40.87 87.98
N PRO A 80 58.17 -39.89 87.16
CA PRO A 80 58.26 -38.45 87.57
C PRO A 80 57.98 -37.44 86.40
N SER A 81 57.05 -36.45 86.48
CA SER A 81 57.09 -35.07 87.07
C SER A 81 58.01 -34.05 86.34
N PRO A 82 57.85 -32.69 86.46
CA PRO A 82 56.77 -31.81 87.00
C PRO A 82 56.37 -30.62 86.04
N GLN A 83 55.14 -30.08 85.95
CA GLN A 83 54.31 -29.26 86.89
C GLN A 83 54.44 -27.69 86.65
N PRO A 84 53.62 -26.80 87.27
CA PRO A 84 52.53 -26.04 86.63
C PRO A 84 52.56 -24.51 86.93
N GLN A 85 51.55 -23.72 86.50
CA GLN A 85 51.00 -22.61 87.31
C GLN A 85 49.68 -22.02 86.75
N ARG A 86 48.81 -21.58 87.68
CA ARG A 86 47.51 -20.89 87.54
C ARG A 86 47.44 -19.83 88.70
N PRO A 87 46.33 -19.09 88.85
CA PRO A 87 45.95 -17.72 88.41
C PRO A 87 46.26 -16.65 89.53
N PRO A 88 45.71 -15.40 89.63
CA PRO A 88 44.28 -14.95 89.73
C PRO A 88 44.03 -13.54 89.09
N PRO A 89 43.13 -12.64 89.58
CA PRO A 89 41.71 -12.53 89.22
C PRO A 89 41.24 -11.12 88.77
N ASP A 90 39.94 -11.03 88.47
CA ASP A 90 38.99 -9.93 88.75
C ASP A 90 38.71 -8.76 87.78
N GLN A 91 37.42 -8.75 87.40
CA GLN A 91 36.43 -7.66 87.52
C GLN A 91 36.43 -6.46 86.55
N GLY A 92 35.27 -6.29 85.90
CA GLY A 92 34.63 -4.98 85.70
C GLY A 92 34.36 -4.58 84.25
N PHE A 93 33.14 -4.07 84.00
CA PHE A 93 32.66 -3.39 82.77
C PHE A 93 31.98 -4.22 81.67
N GLY A 94 31.09 -5.14 82.04
CA GLY A 94 30.14 -5.82 81.12
C GLY A 94 28.86 -5.03 80.78
N PHE A 95 28.62 -3.85 81.37
CA PHE A 95 27.35 -3.13 81.20
C PHE A 95 27.35 -2.08 80.08
N LEU A 96 28.53 -1.58 79.66
CA LEU A 96 28.61 -0.57 78.61
C LEU A 96 28.45 -1.19 77.21
N SER A 97 29.04 -2.36 76.95
CA SER A 97 29.00 -2.99 75.62
C SER A 97 27.61 -3.52 75.24
N VAL A 98 26.82 -3.94 76.22
CA VAL A 98 25.43 -4.40 76.02
C VAL A 98 24.48 -3.22 75.78
N LEU A 99 24.71 -2.08 76.43
CA LEU A 99 23.93 -0.85 76.17
C LEU A 99 24.21 -0.27 74.79
N PHE A 100 25.46 -0.31 74.32
CA PHE A 100 25.82 0.17 72.97
C PHE A 100 25.29 -0.75 71.86
N SER A 101 25.25 -2.07 72.05
CA SER A 101 24.70 -3.00 71.05
C SER A 101 23.17 -2.94 70.97
N VAL A 102 22.47 -2.80 72.11
CA VAL A 102 21.01 -2.61 72.13
C VAL A 102 20.63 -1.23 71.58
N ALA A 103 21.41 -0.17 71.86
CA ALA A 103 21.18 1.16 71.29
C ALA A 103 21.45 1.22 69.78
N ALA A 104 22.45 0.49 69.27
CA ALA A 104 22.75 0.40 67.84
C ALA A 104 21.66 -0.37 67.07
N VAL A 105 21.14 -1.47 67.64
CA VAL A 105 20.03 -2.23 67.06
C VAL A 105 18.72 -1.44 67.15
N ALA A 106 18.48 -0.70 68.24
CA ALA A 106 17.34 0.21 68.35
C ALA A 106 17.42 1.39 67.36
N HIS A 107 18.61 1.94 67.10
CA HIS A 107 18.80 2.94 66.03
C HIS A 107 18.52 2.36 64.64
N PHE A 108 18.87 1.09 64.38
CA PHE A 108 18.62 0.46 63.08
C PHE A 108 17.15 0.05 62.88
N ILE A 109 16.42 -0.23 63.97
CA ILE A 109 14.99 -0.63 63.94
C ILE A 109 14.05 0.59 64.04
N LEU A 110 14.48 1.68 64.69
CA LEU A 110 13.67 2.90 64.91
C LEU A 110 14.02 4.06 63.96
N ILE A 111 14.88 3.84 62.96
CA ILE A 111 14.96 4.71 61.79
C ILE A 111 14.08 4.04 60.71
N PRO A 112 12.78 4.39 60.61
CA PRO A 112 12.07 4.11 59.37
C PRO A 112 12.89 4.78 58.28
N SER A 113 13.25 4.00 57.27
CA SER A 113 13.87 4.41 56.01
C SER A 113 13.66 5.91 55.77
N ALA A 114 14.64 6.73 56.15
CA ALA A 114 14.47 8.18 56.28
C ALA A 114 14.26 8.89 54.94
N SER A 115 14.08 8.14 53.85
CA SER A 115 13.69 8.65 52.54
C SER A 115 12.27 9.22 52.52
N SER A 116 11.30 8.66 53.26
CA SER A 116 9.92 9.19 53.24
C SER A 116 9.63 10.28 54.28
N ILE A 117 10.41 10.36 55.37
CA ILE A 117 10.19 11.34 56.45
C ILE A 117 10.97 12.65 56.21
N LYS A 118 12.10 12.59 55.50
CA LYS A 118 12.93 13.79 55.19
C LYS A 118 12.23 14.80 54.28
N SER A 119 11.25 14.40 53.47
CA SER A 119 10.51 15.31 52.57
C SER A 119 9.36 16.04 53.24
N SER A 120 8.87 15.56 54.41
CA SER A 120 7.75 16.17 55.15
C SER A 120 8.19 17.37 56.00
N LEU A 121 9.46 17.38 56.44
CA LEU A 121 10.01 18.40 57.34
C LEU A 121 10.67 19.61 56.63
N SER A 122 10.80 19.58 55.31
CA SER A 122 11.36 20.71 54.56
C SER A 122 10.32 21.84 54.41
N ILE A 123 10.65 23.02 54.93
CA ILE A 123 9.81 24.23 54.78
C ILE A 123 9.87 24.72 53.33
N LEU A 124 11.04 24.65 52.70
CA LEU A 124 11.24 24.99 51.30
C LEU A 124 11.12 23.73 50.44
N HIS A 125 10.41 23.86 49.32
CA HIS A 125 10.39 22.84 48.26
C HIS A 125 10.35 23.50 46.90
N GLN A 126 10.68 22.74 45.87
CA GLN A 126 10.70 23.20 44.49
C GLN A 126 9.63 22.44 43.69
N VAL A 127 8.81 23.20 42.96
CA VAL A 127 7.91 22.70 41.94
C VAL A 127 8.69 22.66 40.63
N PRO A 128 8.91 21.47 40.03
CA PRO A 128 9.60 21.37 38.76
C PRO A 128 8.77 22.00 37.64
N GLU A 129 9.45 22.43 36.58
CA GLU A 129 8.79 22.89 35.36
C GLU A 129 7.85 21.81 34.79
N GLY A 130 6.75 22.26 34.18
CA GLY A 130 5.71 21.37 33.66
C GLY A 130 4.81 20.72 34.73
N HIS A 131 5.02 21.05 36.01
CA HIS A 131 4.16 20.64 37.11
C HIS A 131 3.54 21.86 37.79
N VAL A 132 2.45 21.60 38.49
CA VAL A 132 1.75 22.53 39.34
C VAL A 132 1.78 21.97 40.76
N GLY A 133 2.14 22.83 41.70
CA GLY A 133 2.18 22.46 43.11
C GLY A 133 0.80 22.53 43.72
N VAL A 134 0.33 21.42 44.29
CA VAL A 134 -0.96 21.34 44.96
C VAL A 134 -0.73 21.07 46.45
N TYR A 135 -1.52 21.72 47.30
CA TYR A 135 -1.37 21.65 48.75
C TYR A 135 -2.63 21.15 49.43
N TRP A 136 -2.46 20.27 50.42
CA TRP A 136 -3.52 19.84 51.33
C TRP A 136 -3.19 20.33 52.73
N ARG A 137 -4.13 21.01 53.37
CA ARG A 137 -4.01 21.48 54.76
C ARG A 137 -5.00 20.73 55.63
N GLY A 138 -4.50 19.90 56.55
CA GLY A 138 -5.37 19.11 57.43
C GLY A 138 -6.34 18.18 56.69
N GLY A 139 -5.98 17.73 55.48
CA GLY A 139 -6.81 16.87 54.62
C GLY A 139 -7.67 17.61 53.59
N ALA A 140 -7.84 18.94 53.71
CA ALA A 140 -8.57 19.74 52.73
C ALA A 140 -7.63 20.26 51.63
N LEU A 141 -8.06 20.16 50.37
CA LEU A 141 -7.36 20.72 49.21
C LEU A 141 -7.41 22.25 49.25
N LEU A 142 -6.26 22.91 49.11
CA LEU A 142 -6.18 24.36 49.04
C LEU A 142 -6.57 24.85 47.64
N ASN A 143 -7.33 25.95 47.56
CA ASN A 143 -7.80 26.53 46.29
C ASN A 143 -6.70 27.18 45.45
N THR A 144 -5.59 27.58 46.08
CA THR A 144 -4.45 28.17 45.37
C THR A 144 -3.50 27.08 44.89
N ILE A 145 -3.31 27.00 43.58
CA ILE A 145 -2.26 26.22 42.94
C ILE A 145 -0.96 27.02 42.86
N ALA A 146 0.18 26.37 43.05
CA ALA A 146 1.51 26.98 42.91
C ALA A 146 2.11 26.75 41.53
N ASP A 147 2.67 27.81 40.97
CA ASP A 147 3.45 27.80 39.74
C ASP A 147 4.81 27.09 39.91
N PRO A 148 5.51 26.71 38.82
CA PRO A 148 6.86 26.17 38.92
C PRO A 148 7.82 27.16 39.62
N GLY A 149 8.74 26.64 40.43
CA GLY A 149 9.68 27.43 41.22
C GLY A 149 9.75 27.04 42.70
N PHE A 150 10.38 27.89 43.51
CA PHE A 150 10.55 27.65 44.94
C PHE A 150 9.34 28.14 45.73
N HIS A 151 8.78 27.27 46.56
CA HIS A 151 7.62 27.56 47.41
C HIS A 151 7.85 27.12 48.85
N LEU A 152 7.20 27.84 49.77
CA LEU A 152 7.24 27.55 51.19
C LEU A 152 5.99 26.76 51.58
N LYS A 153 6.18 25.61 52.20
CA LYS A 153 5.11 24.80 52.80
C LYS A 153 5.27 24.80 54.32
N MET A 154 4.14 24.75 55.03
CA MET A 154 4.15 24.60 56.49
C MET A 154 4.42 23.14 56.85
N PRO A 155 5.52 22.83 57.57
CA PRO A 155 5.82 21.47 57.97
C PRO A 155 4.71 20.95 58.89
N PHE A 156 4.46 19.64 58.88
CA PHE A 156 3.41 18.93 59.63
C PHE A 156 1.95 19.20 59.23
N VAL A 157 1.60 20.43 58.85
CA VAL A 157 0.19 20.81 58.57
C VAL A 157 -0.16 20.69 57.09
N THR A 158 0.78 21.04 56.21
CA THR A 158 0.56 21.01 54.75
C THR A 158 1.28 19.86 54.08
N ARG A 159 0.56 19.12 53.23
CA ARG A 159 1.13 18.13 52.31
C ARG A 159 1.24 18.74 50.92
N TYR A 160 2.35 18.48 50.26
CA TYR A 160 2.65 18.95 48.91
C TYR A 160 2.65 17.76 47.97
N GLU A 161 1.97 17.89 46.83
CA GLU A 161 2.01 16.92 45.75
C GLU A 161 2.21 17.66 44.41
N PRO A 162 3.27 17.31 43.64
CA PRO A 162 3.45 17.84 42.30
C PRO A 162 2.49 17.13 41.33
N VAL A 163 1.61 17.89 40.68
CA VAL A 163 0.73 17.37 39.63
C VAL A 163 1.24 17.84 38.29
N GLN A 164 1.48 16.91 37.38
CA GLN A 164 2.02 17.21 36.06
C GLN A 164 0.90 17.74 35.13
N VAL A 165 1.16 18.83 34.41
CA VAL A 165 0.21 19.46 33.48
C VAL A 165 0.71 19.45 32.03
N THR A 166 1.89 18.89 31.79
CA THR A 166 2.41 18.64 30.44
C THR A 166 1.77 17.40 29.84
N PHE A 167 2.10 17.11 28.58
CA PHE A 167 1.75 15.83 27.97
C PHE A 167 2.30 14.67 28.81
N GLN A 168 1.45 13.72 29.13
CA GLN A 168 1.77 12.49 29.83
C GLN A 168 1.40 11.31 28.93
N THR A 169 2.08 10.18 29.13
CA THR A 169 1.76 8.93 28.44
C THR A 169 1.41 7.87 29.46
N HIS A 170 0.16 7.44 29.46
CA HIS A 170 -0.30 6.31 30.24
C HIS A 170 -0.17 5.04 29.41
N GLN A 171 0.34 3.99 30.05
CA GLN A 171 0.43 2.66 29.45
C GLN A 171 -0.49 1.73 30.21
N VAL A 172 -1.44 1.12 29.50
CA VAL A 172 -2.26 0.01 30.00
C VAL A 172 -1.75 -1.25 29.33
N ARG A 173 -1.55 -2.32 30.11
CA ARG A 173 -1.01 -3.59 29.62
C ARG A 173 -1.93 -4.73 29.92
N ASP A 174 -1.83 -5.77 29.11
CA ASP A 174 -2.47 -7.07 29.30
C ASP A 174 -3.97 -6.95 29.59
N ILE A 175 -4.71 -6.44 28.59
CA ILE A 175 -6.17 -6.33 28.66
C ILE A 175 -6.80 -7.59 28.02
N PRO A 176 -7.31 -8.54 28.82
CA PRO A 176 -8.04 -9.68 28.29
C PRO A 176 -9.41 -9.22 27.79
N CYS A 177 -9.77 -9.63 26.58
CA CYS A 177 -11.01 -9.25 25.91
C CYS A 177 -11.66 -10.48 25.26
N GLY A 178 -12.96 -10.67 25.49
CA GLY A 178 -13.75 -11.71 24.84
C GLY A 178 -14.35 -11.22 23.53
N THR A 179 -13.98 -11.85 22.41
CA THR A 179 -14.61 -11.56 21.11
C THR A 179 -16.02 -12.16 21.03
N ASN A 180 -16.84 -11.70 20.08
CA ASN A 180 -18.18 -12.25 19.84
C ASN A 180 -18.15 -13.78 19.58
N GLY A 181 -17.07 -14.29 18.98
CA GLY A 181 -16.86 -15.72 18.72
C GLY A 181 -16.43 -16.54 19.94
N GLY A 182 -16.41 -15.96 21.15
CA GLY A 182 -16.04 -16.66 22.39
C GLY A 182 -14.55 -16.90 22.56
N VAL A 183 -13.71 -16.34 21.68
CA VAL A 183 -12.25 -16.41 21.82
C VAL A 183 -11.77 -15.26 22.70
N MET A 184 -10.98 -15.60 23.71
CA MET A 184 -10.26 -14.65 24.55
C MET A 184 -8.98 -14.20 23.84
N ILE A 185 -8.87 -12.90 23.57
CA ILE A 185 -7.67 -12.25 23.05
C ILE A 185 -7.09 -11.31 24.12
N ASN A 186 -5.80 -11.00 24.05
CA ASN A 186 -5.16 -10.08 25.00
C ASN A 186 -4.52 -8.90 24.25
N PHE A 187 -4.83 -7.66 24.64
CA PHE A 187 -4.08 -6.50 24.14
C PHE A 187 -2.85 -6.30 25.01
N GLU A 188 -1.67 -6.43 24.41
CA GLU A 188 -0.40 -6.34 25.15
C GLU A 188 -0.16 -4.94 25.72
N LYS A 189 -0.41 -3.91 24.91
CA LYS A 189 -0.10 -2.54 25.28
C LYS A 189 -1.01 -1.53 24.60
N ILE A 190 -1.48 -0.57 25.38
CA ILE A 190 -2.21 0.61 24.90
C ILE A 190 -1.56 1.83 25.50
N GLU A 191 -1.20 2.77 24.63
CA GLU A 191 -0.60 4.03 25.01
C GLU A 191 -1.58 5.16 24.79
N VAL A 192 -1.88 5.90 25.86
CA VAL A 192 -2.74 7.09 25.79
C VAL A 192 -1.91 8.30 26.16
N VAL A 193 -1.87 9.26 25.25
CA VAL A 193 -1.25 10.56 25.48
C VAL A 193 -2.35 11.53 25.90
N ASN A 194 -2.24 12.08 27.11
CA ASN A 194 -3.19 13.03 27.67
C ASN A 194 -2.46 14.26 28.23
N ARG A 195 -3.25 15.29 28.55
CA ARG A 195 -2.80 16.49 29.24
C ARG A 195 -3.87 16.97 30.19
N LEU A 196 -3.49 17.32 31.42
CA LEU A 196 -4.38 18.01 32.36
C LEU A 196 -4.24 19.53 32.20
N ARG A 197 -5.33 20.23 31.90
CA ARG A 197 -5.34 21.69 31.81
C ARG A 197 -5.10 22.32 33.18
N LYS A 198 -4.14 23.26 33.23
CA LYS A 198 -3.76 24.01 34.45
C LYS A 198 -4.95 24.65 35.18
N ASP A 199 -5.90 25.23 34.44
CA ASP A 199 -7.05 25.94 35.00
C ASP A 199 -8.02 25.01 35.75
N TYR A 200 -8.08 23.73 35.35
CA TYR A 200 -9.02 22.73 35.87
C TYR A 200 -8.37 21.74 36.85
N VAL A 201 -7.09 21.95 37.22
CA VAL A 201 -6.38 21.08 38.15
C VAL A 201 -7.10 21.00 39.50
N TYR A 202 -7.48 22.15 40.07
CA TYR A 202 -8.14 22.19 41.37
C TYR A 202 -9.48 21.43 41.37
N GLU A 203 -10.33 21.68 40.38
CA GLU A 203 -11.65 21.03 40.28
C GLU A 203 -11.54 19.51 40.03
N THR A 204 -10.61 19.11 39.17
CA THR A 204 -10.38 17.70 38.84
C THR A 204 -9.92 16.92 40.08
N LEU A 205 -8.98 17.48 40.84
CA LEU A 205 -8.46 16.88 42.06
C LEU A 205 -9.49 16.89 43.20
N LEU A 206 -10.36 17.90 43.26
CA LEU A 206 -11.42 17.96 44.25
C LEU A 206 -12.46 16.85 44.03
N ASN A 207 -12.86 16.62 42.77
CA ASN A 207 -13.90 15.66 42.41
C ASN A 207 -13.39 14.22 42.36
N TYR A 208 -12.16 14.00 41.86
CA TYR A 208 -11.62 12.66 41.57
C TYR A 208 -10.37 12.29 42.37
N GLY A 209 -9.77 13.24 43.09
CA GLY A 209 -8.51 13.03 43.79
C GLY A 209 -7.30 13.02 42.84
N VAL A 210 -6.13 12.71 43.40
CA VAL A 210 -4.86 12.76 42.66
C VAL A 210 -4.69 11.62 41.67
N GLN A 211 -5.36 10.49 41.90
CA GLN A 211 -5.34 9.33 41.01
C GLN A 211 -6.49 9.36 39.99
N TYR A 212 -6.79 10.52 39.44
CA TYR A 212 -7.89 10.68 38.47
C TYR A 212 -7.67 9.82 37.20
N ASP A 213 -6.41 9.59 36.81
CA ASP A 213 -6.04 8.78 35.64
C ASP A 213 -6.60 7.36 35.72
N ARG A 214 -6.62 6.76 36.92
CA ARG A 214 -7.07 5.37 37.09
C ARG A 214 -8.53 5.20 36.67
N MET A 215 -9.39 6.11 37.13
CA MET A 215 -10.83 6.05 36.85
C MET A 215 -11.14 6.45 35.40
N TRP A 216 -10.58 7.56 34.92
CA TRP A 216 -10.97 8.14 33.62
C TRP A 216 -10.23 7.55 32.43
N ILE A 217 -9.02 7.04 32.63
CA ILE A 217 -8.17 6.50 31.57
C ILE A 217 -8.10 4.98 31.68
N TYR A 218 -7.52 4.44 32.75
CA TYR A 218 -7.29 2.99 32.86
C TYR A 218 -8.59 2.19 32.84
N ASP A 219 -9.52 2.48 33.76
CA ASP A 219 -10.76 1.72 33.90
C ASP A 219 -11.67 1.90 32.67
N ASN A 220 -11.68 3.10 32.07
CA ASN A 220 -12.49 3.36 30.88
C ASN A 220 -11.98 2.62 29.64
N ILE A 221 -10.66 2.54 29.44
CA ILE A 221 -10.06 1.74 28.35
C ILE A 221 -10.49 0.27 28.47
N HIS A 222 -10.44 -0.31 29.67
CA HIS A 222 -10.87 -1.68 29.90
C HIS A 222 -12.36 -1.88 29.53
N HIS A 223 -13.22 -0.93 29.88
CA HIS A 223 -14.65 -1.02 29.56
C HIS A 223 -14.90 -0.91 28.05
N GLU A 224 -14.32 0.10 27.39
CA GLU A 224 -14.58 0.37 25.98
C GLU A 224 -13.99 -0.72 25.07
N ILE A 225 -12.82 -1.28 25.41
CA ILE A 225 -12.27 -2.44 24.69
C ILE A 225 -13.18 -3.65 24.80
N ASN A 226 -13.65 -3.99 26.01
CA ASN A 226 -14.53 -5.14 26.20
C ASN A 226 -15.86 -4.99 25.43
N LYS A 227 -16.39 -3.76 25.39
CA LYS A 227 -17.56 -3.43 24.58
C LYS A 227 -17.27 -3.53 23.08
N PHE A 228 -16.08 -3.11 22.63
CA PHE A 228 -15.66 -3.25 21.25
C PHE A 228 -15.50 -4.73 20.83
N CYS A 229 -14.80 -5.56 21.60
CA CYS A 229 -14.62 -6.97 21.22
C CYS A 229 -15.92 -7.78 21.29
N SER A 230 -16.82 -7.48 22.23
CA SER A 230 -18.08 -8.25 22.36
C SER A 230 -18.99 -8.10 21.12
N SER A 231 -18.87 -6.99 20.39
CA SER A 231 -19.62 -6.73 19.16
C SER A 231 -18.94 -7.20 17.87
N HIS A 232 -17.66 -7.58 17.92
CA HIS A 232 -16.87 -7.93 16.73
C HIS A 232 -16.26 -9.33 16.83
N SER A 233 -16.04 -9.98 15.69
CA SER A 233 -15.34 -11.27 15.64
C SER A 233 -13.82 -11.08 15.75
N LEU A 234 -13.08 -12.14 16.10
CA LEU A 234 -11.62 -12.12 16.15
C LEU A 234 -11.00 -11.64 14.83
N GLN A 235 -11.52 -12.11 13.69
CA GLN A 235 -11.02 -11.71 12.37
C GLN A 235 -11.22 -10.22 12.09
N GLN A 236 -12.39 -9.68 12.46
CA GLN A 236 -12.67 -8.25 12.28
C GLN A 236 -11.77 -7.37 13.15
N VAL A 237 -11.57 -7.74 14.41
CA VAL A 237 -10.73 -6.99 15.36
C VAL A 237 -9.25 -7.04 14.95
N TYR A 238 -8.76 -8.19 14.49
CA TYR A 238 -7.35 -8.40 14.17
C TYR A 238 -6.94 -7.85 12.79
N ILE A 239 -7.84 -7.90 11.80
CA ILE A 239 -7.55 -7.53 10.40
C ILE A 239 -8.35 -6.33 9.96
N ASP A 240 -9.66 -6.46 9.88
CA ASP A 240 -10.49 -5.52 9.10
C ASP A 240 -10.63 -4.14 9.78
N MET A 241 -10.61 -4.11 11.10
CA MET A 241 -10.97 -2.92 11.89
C MET A 241 -9.87 -2.45 12.83
N PHE A 242 -8.69 -3.09 12.81
CA PHE A 242 -7.59 -2.76 13.72
C PHE A 242 -7.21 -1.26 13.64
N ASP A 243 -7.08 -0.73 12.42
CA ASP A 243 -6.71 0.68 12.19
C ASP A 243 -7.78 1.67 12.70
N GLN A 244 -9.01 1.23 12.90
CA GLN A 244 -10.11 2.07 13.39
C GLN A 244 -10.23 2.05 14.92
N ILE A 245 -9.57 1.12 15.60
CA ILE A 245 -9.67 0.98 17.06
C ILE A 245 -9.11 2.22 17.75
N ASP A 246 -7.98 2.73 17.26
CA ASP A 246 -7.29 3.89 17.83
C ASP A 246 -8.21 5.12 17.87
N GLU A 247 -8.82 5.48 16.73
CA GLU A 247 -9.72 6.63 16.65
C GLU A 247 -11.03 6.39 17.44
N LYS A 248 -11.62 5.18 17.37
CA LYS A 248 -12.83 4.88 18.16
C LYS A 248 -12.58 4.99 19.66
N MET A 249 -11.43 4.50 20.12
CA MET A 249 -11.04 4.56 21.53
C MET A 249 -10.80 6.01 21.96
N LYS A 250 -10.03 6.77 21.18
CA LYS A 250 -9.79 8.19 21.41
C LYS A 250 -11.10 8.97 21.49
N ASP A 251 -12.01 8.77 20.54
CA ASP A 251 -13.31 9.43 20.51
C ASP A 251 -14.18 9.05 21.70
N ALA A 252 -14.16 7.80 22.13
CA ALA A 252 -14.90 7.35 23.31
C ALA A 252 -14.36 7.98 24.59
N LEU A 253 -13.04 7.90 24.82
CA LEU A 253 -12.39 8.51 25.99
C LEU A 253 -12.60 10.02 26.03
N GLN A 254 -12.44 10.70 24.89
CA GLN A 254 -12.64 12.14 24.80
C GLN A 254 -14.10 12.53 25.06
N ARG A 255 -15.07 11.75 24.60
CA ARG A 255 -16.50 12.00 24.83
C ARG A 255 -16.85 11.95 26.31
N ASP A 256 -16.30 10.96 27.04
CA ASP A 256 -16.54 10.82 28.47
C ASP A 256 -15.81 11.90 29.28
N CYS A 257 -14.55 12.19 28.93
CA CYS A 257 -13.79 13.27 29.57
C CYS A 257 -14.48 14.63 29.36
N THR A 258 -14.97 14.93 28.16
CA THR A 258 -15.66 16.19 27.88
C THR A 258 -16.95 16.35 28.70
N ARG A 259 -17.63 15.24 29.02
CA ARG A 259 -18.89 15.27 29.77
C ARG A 259 -18.69 15.38 31.27
N TYR A 260 -17.69 14.69 31.82
CA TYR A 260 -17.53 14.53 33.27
C TYR A 260 -16.27 15.24 33.82
N ALA A 261 -15.16 15.24 33.08
CA ALA A 261 -13.88 15.77 33.52
C ALA A 261 -13.25 16.68 32.44
N PRO A 262 -13.80 17.90 32.21
CA PRO A 262 -13.38 18.78 31.11
C PRO A 262 -11.93 19.27 31.21
N GLY A 263 -11.27 19.08 32.36
CA GLY A 263 -9.85 19.38 32.53
C GLY A 263 -8.91 18.39 31.83
N ILE A 264 -9.36 17.17 31.54
CA ILE A 264 -8.55 16.11 30.94
C ILE A 264 -8.73 16.13 29.43
N GLU A 265 -7.63 16.35 28.70
CA GLU A 265 -7.59 16.34 27.25
C GLU A 265 -6.88 15.07 26.75
N ILE A 266 -7.54 14.29 25.89
CA ILE A 266 -6.94 13.13 25.23
C ILE A 266 -6.40 13.58 23.87
N ILE A 267 -5.09 13.41 23.65
CA ILE A 267 -4.41 13.86 22.44
C ILE A 267 -4.38 12.75 21.40
N SER A 268 -3.90 11.57 21.80
CA SER A 268 -3.78 10.41 20.91
C SER A 268 -3.82 9.11 21.69
N VAL A 269 -4.39 8.08 21.08
CA VAL A 269 -4.40 6.71 21.59
C VAL A 269 -3.73 5.83 20.55
N HIS A 270 -2.85 4.93 20.99
CA HIS A 270 -2.22 3.92 20.14
C HIS A 270 -2.44 2.55 20.78
N VAL A 271 -3.09 1.66 20.05
CA VAL A 271 -3.37 0.28 20.49
C VAL A 271 -2.44 -0.67 19.74
N THR A 272 -1.73 -1.54 20.46
CA THR A 272 -0.96 -2.61 19.80
C THR A 272 -1.88 -3.74 19.35
N LYS A 273 -1.46 -4.48 18.32
CA LYS A 273 -2.20 -5.67 17.86
C LYS A 273 -2.44 -6.65 19.01
N PRO A 274 -3.65 -7.24 19.11
CA PRO A 274 -3.94 -8.20 20.17
C PRO A 274 -3.25 -9.53 19.90
N THR A 275 -2.81 -10.17 20.97
CA THR A 275 -2.15 -11.47 20.93
C THR A 275 -3.19 -12.58 20.96
N ILE A 276 -3.16 -13.42 19.93
CA ILE A 276 -4.01 -14.59 19.75
C ILE A 276 -3.44 -15.74 20.60
N PRO A 277 -4.25 -16.46 21.39
CA PRO A 277 -3.77 -17.60 22.15
C PRO A 277 -3.32 -18.75 21.23
N ASP A 278 -2.24 -19.44 21.61
CA ASP A 278 -1.60 -20.45 20.78
C ASP A 278 -2.48 -21.66 20.46
N SER A 279 -3.54 -21.89 21.25
CA SER A 279 -4.52 -22.96 21.04
C SER A 279 -5.25 -22.86 19.69
N ILE A 280 -5.50 -21.65 19.20
CA ILE A 280 -6.24 -21.42 17.95
C ILE A 280 -5.39 -20.82 16.83
N ARG A 281 -4.15 -20.41 17.12
CA ARG A 281 -3.26 -19.72 16.17
C ARG A 281 -3.12 -20.50 14.86
N ARG A 282 -2.81 -21.80 14.95
CA ARG A 282 -2.65 -22.68 13.78
C ARG A 282 -3.94 -22.84 13.00
N THR A 283 -5.06 -22.97 13.70
CA THR A 283 -6.39 -23.11 13.07
C THR A 283 -6.76 -21.82 12.34
N PHE A 284 -6.45 -20.66 12.92
CA PHE A 284 -6.70 -19.37 12.31
C PHE A 284 -5.85 -19.19 11.04
N GLU A 285 -4.56 -19.51 11.10
CA GLU A 285 -3.66 -19.50 9.93
C GLU A 285 -4.20 -20.40 8.81
N GLN A 286 -4.63 -21.63 9.13
CA GLN A 286 -5.22 -22.55 8.15
C GLN A 286 -6.53 -22.02 7.55
N LEU A 287 -7.42 -21.46 8.37
CA LEU A 287 -8.68 -20.89 7.91
C LEU A 287 -8.45 -19.68 6.99
N GLU A 288 -7.45 -18.86 7.27
CA GLU A 288 -7.09 -17.75 6.39
C GLU A 288 -6.52 -18.23 5.07
N GLU A 289 -5.66 -19.25 5.07
CA GLU A 289 -5.17 -19.87 3.84
C GLU A 289 -6.31 -20.46 2.99
N GLU A 290 -7.26 -21.16 3.61
CA GLU A 290 -8.43 -21.71 2.93
C GLU A 290 -9.32 -20.60 2.37
N ARG A 291 -9.56 -19.54 3.15
CA ARG A 291 -10.36 -18.39 2.71
C ARG A 291 -9.72 -17.69 1.51
N ILE A 292 -8.41 -17.52 1.52
CA ILE A 292 -7.66 -16.95 0.40
C ILE A 292 -7.78 -17.84 -0.84
N LYS A 293 -7.65 -19.18 -0.70
CA LYS A 293 -7.84 -20.12 -1.81
C LYS A 293 -9.22 -19.98 -2.45
N VAL A 294 -10.28 -19.92 -1.63
CA VAL A 294 -11.66 -19.73 -2.13
C VAL A 294 -11.81 -18.42 -2.88
N LEU A 295 -11.26 -17.32 -2.37
CA LEU A 295 -11.31 -16.01 -3.05
C LEU A 295 -10.57 -16.04 -4.39
N ILE A 296 -9.40 -16.70 -4.44
CA ILE A 296 -8.63 -16.87 -5.67
C ILE A 296 -9.43 -17.69 -6.68
N ASP A 297 -10.06 -18.78 -6.26
CA ASP A 297 -10.81 -19.65 -7.16
C ASP A 297 -12.06 -18.96 -7.70
N ILE A 298 -12.74 -18.15 -6.90
CA ILE A 298 -13.84 -17.28 -7.37
C ILE A 298 -13.32 -16.30 -8.44
N GLU A 299 -12.17 -15.67 -8.22
CA GLU A 299 -11.64 -14.71 -9.18
C GLU A 299 -11.17 -15.40 -10.47
N LYS A 300 -10.55 -16.59 -10.36
CA LYS A 300 -10.22 -17.44 -11.52
C LYS A 300 -11.46 -17.83 -12.31
N GLN A 301 -12.55 -18.22 -11.64
CA GLN A 301 -13.82 -18.53 -12.31
C GLN A 301 -14.38 -17.33 -13.06
N LYS A 302 -14.33 -16.13 -12.46
CA LYS A 302 -14.74 -14.89 -13.15
C LYS A 302 -13.86 -14.57 -14.36
N VAL A 303 -12.55 -14.76 -14.24
CA VAL A 303 -11.61 -14.57 -15.36
C VAL A 303 -11.91 -15.57 -16.47
N ALA A 304 -12.07 -16.86 -16.15
CA ALA A 304 -12.42 -17.90 -17.12
C ALA A 304 -13.76 -17.62 -17.81
N HIS A 305 -14.78 -17.16 -17.09
CA HIS A 305 -16.06 -16.74 -17.69
C HIS A 305 -15.86 -15.58 -18.68
N LYS A 306 -15.08 -14.56 -18.30
CA LYS A 306 -14.77 -13.42 -19.18
C LYS A 306 -13.94 -13.84 -20.38
N GLU A 307 -13.03 -14.80 -20.24
CA GLU A 307 -12.25 -15.36 -21.34
C GLU A 307 -13.15 -16.11 -22.33
N VAL A 308 -14.07 -16.95 -21.84
CA VAL A 308 -15.06 -17.64 -22.70
C VAL A 308 -15.93 -16.62 -23.44
N ASP A 309 -16.40 -15.57 -22.77
CA ASP A 309 -17.16 -14.49 -23.41
C ASP A 309 -16.33 -13.75 -24.47
N THR A 310 -15.04 -13.53 -24.19
CA THR A 310 -14.11 -12.88 -25.12
C THR A 310 -13.83 -13.78 -26.32
N MET A 311 -13.58 -15.07 -26.11
CA MET A 311 -13.40 -16.05 -27.18
C MET A 311 -14.64 -16.16 -28.06
N LYS A 312 -15.84 -16.16 -27.48
CA LYS A 312 -17.09 -16.16 -28.25
C LYS A 312 -17.21 -14.92 -29.13
N LYS A 313 -16.89 -13.73 -28.60
CA LYS A 313 -16.89 -12.48 -29.38
C LYS A 313 -15.82 -12.48 -30.48
N MET A 314 -14.63 -13.01 -30.19
CA MET A 314 -13.56 -13.14 -31.19
C MET A 314 -13.97 -14.09 -32.31
N ALA A 315 -14.54 -15.26 -32.00
CA ALA A 315 -14.99 -16.22 -33.00
C ALA A 315 -16.13 -15.67 -33.88
N VAL A 316 -17.08 -14.93 -33.30
CA VAL A 316 -18.12 -14.24 -34.08
C VAL A 316 -17.51 -13.17 -34.96
N SER A 317 -16.62 -12.33 -34.43
CA SER A 317 -15.94 -11.28 -35.21
C SER A 317 -15.07 -11.87 -36.33
N GLU A 318 -14.41 -13.00 -36.11
CA GLU A 318 -13.63 -13.69 -37.13
C GLU A 318 -14.54 -14.28 -38.22
N SER A 319 -15.66 -14.88 -37.84
CA SER A 319 -16.67 -15.37 -38.78
C SER A 319 -17.25 -14.24 -39.64
N GLU A 320 -17.57 -13.09 -39.02
CA GLU A 320 -18.04 -11.88 -39.72
C GLU A 320 -16.98 -11.30 -40.66
N LYS A 321 -15.71 -11.27 -40.23
CA LYS A 321 -14.59 -10.84 -41.09
C LYS A 321 -14.46 -11.73 -42.32
N ILE A 322 -14.50 -13.06 -42.15
CA ILE A 322 -14.40 -14.00 -43.27
C ILE A 322 -15.59 -13.82 -44.21
N ALA A 323 -16.80 -13.67 -43.68
CA ALA A 323 -17.99 -13.41 -44.49
C ALA A 323 -17.87 -12.10 -45.30
N SER A 324 -17.40 -11.01 -44.66
CA SER A 324 -17.18 -9.72 -45.34
C SER A 324 -16.08 -9.79 -46.40
N VAL A 325 -14.97 -10.48 -46.12
CA VAL A 325 -13.90 -10.70 -47.11
C VAL A 325 -14.39 -11.53 -48.29
N SER A 326 -15.19 -12.56 -48.03
CA SER A 326 -15.82 -13.39 -49.07
C SER A 326 -16.77 -12.56 -49.95
N GLU A 327 -17.59 -11.70 -49.35
CA GLU A 327 -18.48 -10.79 -50.07
C GLU A 327 -17.69 -9.83 -50.99
N ILE A 328 -16.60 -9.25 -50.48
CA ILE A 328 -15.72 -8.37 -51.27
C ILE A 328 -15.08 -9.15 -52.42
N LEU A 329 -14.57 -10.36 -52.18
CA LEU A 329 -13.95 -11.19 -53.22
C LEU A 329 -14.96 -11.59 -54.30
N MET A 330 -16.16 -12.00 -53.91
CA MET A 330 -17.24 -12.30 -54.87
C MET A 330 -17.61 -11.05 -55.67
N GLY A 331 -17.73 -9.88 -55.02
CA GLY A 331 -17.99 -8.62 -55.70
C GLY A 331 -16.87 -8.21 -56.66
N GLN A 332 -15.60 -8.42 -56.28
CA GLN A 332 -14.45 -8.19 -57.17
C GLN A 332 -14.49 -9.13 -58.38
N GLU A 333 -14.76 -10.42 -58.18
CA GLU A 333 -14.85 -11.40 -59.27
C GLU A 333 -16.03 -11.10 -60.20
N GLU A 334 -17.18 -10.69 -59.66
CA GLU A 334 -18.33 -10.26 -60.46
C GLU A 334 -18.01 -8.99 -61.25
N MET A 335 -17.36 -7.99 -60.63
CA MET A 335 -16.89 -6.79 -61.33
C MET A 335 -15.87 -7.12 -62.44
N GLU A 336 -14.96 -8.08 -62.22
CA GLU A 336 -14.02 -8.55 -63.23
C GLU A 336 -14.73 -9.25 -64.39
N LYS A 337 -15.69 -10.14 -64.10
CA LYS A 337 -16.52 -10.81 -65.11
C LYS A 337 -17.37 -9.81 -65.89
N ASP A 338 -17.97 -8.83 -65.24
CA ASP A 338 -18.76 -7.78 -65.89
C ASP A 338 -17.89 -6.84 -66.72
N ARG A 339 -16.69 -6.48 -66.23
CA ARG A 339 -15.70 -5.74 -67.03
C ARG A 339 -15.31 -6.55 -68.28
N ALA A 340 -15.04 -7.85 -68.15
CA ALA A 340 -14.74 -8.71 -69.29
C ALA A 340 -15.92 -8.81 -70.27
N ARG A 341 -17.16 -8.94 -69.78
CA ARG A 341 -18.38 -8.93 -70.62
C ARG A 341 -18.54 -7.61 -71.38
N ARG A 342 -18.32 -6.47 -70.73
CA ARG A 342 -18.36 -5.15 -71.40
C ARG A 342 -17.29 -5.05 -72.48
N HIS A 343 -16.05 -5.47 -72.20
CA HIS A 343 -14.98 -5.50 -73.21
C HIS A 343 -15.32 -6.40 -74.40
N LEU A 344 -15.94 -7.56 -74.18
CA LEU A 344 -16.41 -8.42 -75.27
C LEU A 344 -17.53 -7.77 -76.08
N ALA A 345 -18.49 -7.12 -75.42
CA ALA A 345 -19.58 -6.41 -76.10
C ALA A 345 -19.07 -5.22 -76.92
N ASP A 346 -18.08 -4.47 -76.41
CA ASP A 346 -17.44 -3.38 -77.14
C ASP A 346 -16.62 -3.90 -78.33
N ALA A 347 -15.89 -5.01 -78.14
CA ALA A 347 -15.14 -5.67 -79.22
C ALA A 347 -16.05 -6.24 -80.33
N GLU A 348 -17.26 -6.69 -80.00
CA GLU A 348 -18.27 -7.12 -80.98
C GLU A 348 -18.90 -5.93 -81.73
N ARG A 349 -18.90 -4.73 -81.14
CA ARG A 349 -19.44 -3.50 -81.76
C ARG A 349 -18.48 -2.87 -82.78
N GLU A 350 -17.17 -3.03 -82.60
CA GLU A 350 -16.11 -2.53 -83.50
C GLU A 350 -16.31 -2.88 -84.99
N PRO A 351 -16.58 -4.13 -85.41
CA PRO A 351 -16.73 -4.49 -86.83
C PRO A 351 -17.99 -3.92 -87.50
N ILE A 352 -18.98 -3.44 -86.74
CA ILE A 352 -20.20 -2.83 -87.28
C ILE A 352 -19.98 -1.33 -87.49
N MET A 353 -19.14 -0.69 -86.67
CA MET A 353 -18.95 0.76 -86.72
C MET A 353 -18.27 1.22 -88.02
N TYR A 354 -17.24 0.51 -88.47
CA TYR A 354 -16.50 0.83 -89.70
C TYR A 354 -17.40 0.87 -90.95
N PRO A 355 -18.12 -0.21 -91.32
CA PRO A 355 -18.98 -0.18 -92.50
C PRO A 355 -20.19 0.75 -92.34
N THR A 356 -20.65 1.01 -91.11
CA THR A 356 -21.74 1.97 -90.88
C THR A 356 -21.27 3.42 -91.07
N HIS A 357 -20.06 3.74 -90.62
CA HIS A 357 -19.43 5.05 -90.82
C HIS A 357 -19.18 5.31 -92.30
N GLU A 358 -18.58 4.37 -93.03
CA GLU A 358 -18.34 4.50 -94.47
C GLU A 358 -19.64 4.66 -95.27
N LYS A 359 -20.68 3.88 -94.95
CA LYS A 359 -22.00 4.06 -95.57
C LYS A 359 -22.57 5.44 -95.31
N SER A 360 -22.48 5.95 -94.08
CA SER A 360 -22.99 7.28 -93.74
C SER A 360 -22.26 8.42 -94.48
N LEU A 361 -20.95 8.27 -94.72
CA LEU A 361 -20.17 9.21 -95.53
C LEU A 361 -20.58 9.13 -97.01
N ALA A 362 -20.67 7.93 -97.57
CA ALA A 362 -21.09 7.72 -98.95
C ALA A 362 -22.52 8.24 -99.21
N ASP A 363 -23.46 8.01 -98.29
CA ASP A 363 -24.83 8.50 -98.36
C ASP A 363 -24.88 10.04 -98.31
N ALA A 364 -24.02 10.66 -97.49
CA ALA A 364 -23.90 12.11 -97.40
C ALA A 364 -23.36 12.72 -98.71
N ASP A 365 -22.30 12.12 -99.28
CA ASP A 365 -21.71 12.56 -100.55
C ASP A 365 -22.70 12.41 -101.71
N PHE A 366 -23.41 11.28 -101.77
CA PHE A 366 -24.47 11.06 -102.74
C PHE A 366 -25.58 12.13 -102.63
N TYR A 367 -25.99 12.46 -101.41
CA TYR A 367 -26.99 13.50 -101.17
C TYR A 367 -26.51 14.89 -101.63
N LEU A 368 -25.24 15.23 -101.38
CA LEU A 368 -24.63 16.48 -101.85
C LEU A 368 -24.63 16.58 -103.37
N LEU A 369 -24.15 15.55 -104.07
CA LEU A 369 -24.10 15.51 -105.52
C LEU A 369 -25.48 15.60 -106.16
N LEU A 370 -26.47 14.91 -105.57
CA LEU A 370 -27.85 14.94 -106.04
C LEU A 370 -28.45 16.35 -105.90
N LYS A 371 -28.21 17.02 -104.76
CA LYS A 371 -28.63 18.40 -104.54
C LYS A 371 -27.91 19.40 -105.43
N GLU A 372 -26.62 19.18 -105.69
CA GLU A 372 -25.87 20.00 -106.63
C GLU A 372 -26.39 19.85 -108.07
N ALA A 373 -26.71 18.63 -108.50
CA ALA A 373 -27.30 18.37 -109.81
C ALA A 373 -28.70 19.01 -109.94
N GLU A 374 -29.54 18.93 -108.90
CA GLU A 374 -30.82 19.65 -108.84
C GLU A 374 -30.63 21.18 -108.93
N ALA A 375 -29.67 21.74 -108.19
CA ALA A 375 -29.35 23.16 -108.24
C ALA A 375 -28.83 23.58 -109.62
N ASN A 376 -28.01 22.75 -110.26
CA ASN A 376 -27.49 23.03 -111.60
C ASN A 376 -28.58 22.98 -112.67
N LYS A 377 -29.62 22.14 -112.50
CA LYS A 377 -30.83 22.19 -113.35
C LYS A 377 -31.55 23.54 -113.25
N LEU A 378 -31.66 24.11 -112.05
CA LEU A 378 -32.28 25.43 -111.86
C LEU A 378 -31.42 26.59 -112.36
N LYS A 379 -30.09 26.44 -112.33
CA LYS A 379 -29.13 27.44 -112.85
C LYS A 379 -29.09 27.52 -114.39
N LEU A 380 -29.73 26.61 -115.14
CA LEU A 380 -29.83 26.62 -116.60
C LEU A 380 -30.86 27.65 -117.12
N THR A 381 -30.75 28.91 -116.70
CA THR A 381 -31.50 30.03 -117.29
C THR A 381 -30.60 30.78 -118.28
N PRO A 382 -31.14 31.29 -119.40
CA PRO A 382 -30.34 31.99 -120.40
C PRO A 382 -29.58 33.19 -119.81
N GLN A 383 -30.18 33.90 -118.84
CA GLN A 383 -29.53 35.02 -118.17
C GLN A 383 -28.34 34.59 -117.29
N PHE A 384 -28.41 33.44 -116.61
CA PHE A 384 -27.30 32.94 -115.80
C PHE A 384 -26.16 32.40 -116.65
N LEU A 385 -26.46 31.78 -117.78
CA LEU A 385 -25.44 31.35 -118.75
C LEU A 385 -24.73 32.56 -119.38
N GLU A 386 -25.45 33.63 -119.71
CA GLU A 386 -24.85 34.89 -120.14
C GLU A 386 -23.97 35.51 -119.05
N LEU A 387 -24.45 35.58 -117.80
CA LEU A 387 -23.65 36.08 -116.68
C LEU A 387 -22.39 35.24 -116.48
N LYS A 388 -22.49 33.91 -116.50
CA LYS A 388 -21.34 33.02 -116.39
C LYS A 388 -20.39 33.11 -117.58
N PHE A 389 -20.92 33.33 -118.78
CA PHE A 389 -20.13 33.56 -119.99
C PHE A 389 -19.38 34.89 -119.91
N ILE A 390 -20.04 35.97 -119.45
CA ILE A 390 -19.41 37.27 -119.22
C ILE A 390 -18.37 37.16 -118.11
N ASP A 391 -18.64 36.50 -116.99
CA ASP A 391 -17.66 36.25 -115.92
C ASP A 391 -16.44 35.48 -116.45
N ALA A 392 -16.66 34.44 -117.27
CA ALA A 392 -15.58 33.66 -117.86
C ALA A 392 -14.78 34.46 -118.89
N ILE A 393 -15.41 35.36 -119.66
CA ILE A 393 -14.72 36.30 -120.56
C ILE A 393 -13.96 37.36 -119.76
N ALA A 394 -14.55 37.93 -118.71
CA ALA A 394 -13.94 38.92 -117.85
C ALA A 394 -12.69 38.36 -117.14
N GLY A 395 -12.70 37.07 -116.80
CA GLY A 395 -11.55 36.34 -116.27
C GLY A 395 -10.47 35.98 -117.31
N ASN A 396 -10.75 36.13 -118.62
CA ASN A 396 -9.85 35.68 -119.69
C ASN A 396 -9.32 36.86 -120.52
N THR A 397 -8.09 37.29 -120.25
CA THR A 397 -7.50 38.56 -120.72
C THR A 397 -6.90 38.57 -122.14
N LYS A 398 -7.18 37.57 -122.99
CA LYS A 398 -6.70 37.53 -124.40
C LYS A 398 -7.85 37.64 -125.41
N ILE A 399 -8.11 38.84 -125.92
CA ILE A 399 -9.04 39.08 -127.04
C ILE A 399 -8.22 39.28 -128.33
N PHE A 400 -8.42 38.41 -129.33
CA PHE A 400 -7.76 38.51 -130.64
C PHE A 400 -8.67 39.22 -131.64
N PHE A 401 -8.21 40.33 -132.25
CA PHE A 401 -8.89 41.03 -133.36
C PHE A 401 -8.08 40.86 -134.66
N GLY A 402 -8.70 40.39 -135.74
CA GLY A 402 -8.03 40.30 -137.05
C GLY A 402 -8.80 39.54 -138.13
N ASP A 403 -8.68 40.03 -139.36
CA ASP A 403 -9.67 39.98 -140.44
C ASP A 403 -9.93 38.62 -141.14
N THR A 404 -11.17 38.50 -141.60
CA THR A 404 -12.03 37.44 -142.16
C THR A 404 -11.49 36.34 -143.11
N ARG A 405 -10.26 35.83 -142.99
CA ARG A 405 -9.86 34.60 -143.74
C ARG A 405 -9.07 33.51 -143.00
N LYS A 406 -8.90 33.61 -141.68
CA LYS A 406 -8.37 32.50 -140.85
C LYS A 406 -9.32 31.98 -139.77
N ALA A 407 -10.51 32.60 -139.62
CA ALA A 407 -11.49 32.24 -138.59
C ALA A 407 -12.17 30.86 -138.80
N LEU A 408 -12.17 30.32 -140.02
CA LEU A 408 -12.76 29.01 -140.32
C LEU A 408 -11.88 27.82 -139.94
N GLN A 409 -10.56 28.00 -139.73
CA GLN A 409 -9.67 26.93 -139.29
C GLN A 409 -9.74 26.70 -137.77
N TYR A 410 -10.00 27.75 -136.98
CA TYR A 410 -10.05 27.66 -135.52
C TYR A 410 -11.38 27.10 -134.97
N ARG A 411 -12.45 27.07 -135.79
CA ARG A 411 -13.72 26.47 -135.40
C ARG A 411 -13.65 24.94 -135.32
N TYR A 412 -12.80 24.31 -136.14
CA TYR A 412 -12.58 22.86 -136.12
C TYR A 412 -11.69 22.41 -134.95
N LEU A 413 -10.64 23.19 -134.62
CA LEU A 413 -9.74 22.87 -133.51
C LEU A 413 -10.40 23.05 -132.11
N PHE A 414 -11.35 23.98 -131.97
CA PHE A 414 -12.06 24.19 -130.70
C PHE A 414 -13.09 23.09 -130.40
N GLN A 415 -13.66 22.46 -131.43
CA GLN A 415 -14.62 21.37 -131.27
C GLN A 415 -13.95 20.05 -130.86
N GLU A 416 -12.69 19.85 -131.24
CA GLU A 416 -11.87 18.69 -130.86
C GLU A 416 -11.30 18.79 -129.43
N GLN A 417 -11.00 20.00 -128.95
CA GLN A 417 -10.59 20.18 -127.54
C GLN A 417 -11.77 20.12 -126.56
N LEU A 418 -12.97 20.55 -126.95
CA LEU A 418 -14.16 20.41 -126.11
C LEU A 418 -14.60 18.94 -125.96
N SER A 419 -14.44 18.11 -126.99
CA SER A 419 -14.73 16.67 -126.87
C SER A 419 -13.75 15.97 -125.93
N HIS A 420 -12.46 16.34 -125.96
CA HIS A 420 -11.46 15.84 -125.03
C HIS A 420 -11.67 16.29 -123.58
N LEU A 421 -12.14 17.53 -123.37
CA LEU A 421 -12.45 18.07 -122.03
C LEU A 421 -13.71 17.43 -121.42
N ILE A 422 -14.76 17.21 -122.23
CA ILE A 422 -15.97 16.49 -121.80
C ILE A 422 -15.64 15.02 -121.51
N TYR A 423 -14.77 14.40 -122.31
CA TYR A 423 -14.29 13.04 -122.08
C TYR A 423 -13.42 12.92 -120.82
N SER A 424 -12.57 13.91 -120.49
CA SER A 424 -11.78 13.89 -119.26
C SER A 424 -12.59 14.17 -118.00
N ILE A 425 -13.61 15.04 -118.07
CA ILE A 425 -14.53 15.31 -116.94
C ILE A 425 -15.40 14.07 -116.67
N SER A 426 -15.90 13.41 -117.72
CA SER A 426 -16.62 12.12 -117.59
C SER A 426 -15.74 11.02 -117.00
N LYS A 427 -14.44 10.96 -117.35
CA LYS A 427 -13.51 9.96 -116.82
C LYS A 427 -13.14 10.21 -115.35
N HIS A 428 -13.04 11.47 -114.90
CA HIS A 428 -12.81 11.79 -113.49
C HIS A 428 -14.05 11.59 -112.61
N GLN A 429 -15.26 11.72 -113.16
CA GLN A 429 -16.51 11.48 -112.43
C GLN A 429 -16.91 9.99 -112.36
N ILE A 430 -16.34 9.14 -113.24
CA ILE A 430 -16.53 7.68 -113.25
C ILE A 430 -15.41 6.94 -112.49
N GLN A 431 -14.26 7.56 -112.23
CA GLN A 431 -13.18 7.01 -111.39
C GLN A 431 -13.30 7.36 -109.89
N GLY A 432 -14.41 8.01 -109.47
CA GLY A 432 -14.76 8.24 -108.07
C GLY A 432 -15.58 7.11 -107.41
N GLU A 433 -16.06 6.14 -108.19
CA GLU A 433 -16.54 4.86 -107.69
C GLU A 433 -15.47 3.80 -108.00
N VAL A 434 -15.18 2.92 -107.05
CA VAL A 434 -14.13 1.88 -107.07
C VAL A 434 -12.78 2.32 -106.46
N TYR A 435 -12.81 2.66 -105.16
CA TYR A 435 -11.85 2.16 -104.16
C TYR A 435 -12.61 1.95 -102.84
N ILE A 436 -13.28 0.80 -102.74
CA ILE A 436 -13.69 0.20 -101.47
C ILE A 436 -12.67 -0.91 -101.21
N TRP A 437 -11.79 -0.67 -100.24
CA TRP A 437 -11.13 -1.67 -99.38
C TRP A 437 -10.76 -1.01 -98.06
#